data_AF-A0A964LHN7-F1
#
_entry.id   AF-A0A964LHN7-F1
#
_cell.length_a   1.000
_cell.length_b   1.000
_cell.length_c   1.000
_cell.angle_alpha   90.00
_cell.angle_beta   90.00
_cell.angle_gamma   90.00
#
_symmetry.space_group_name_H-M   'P 1'
#
loop_
_entity.id
_entity.type
_entity.pdbx_description
1 polymer ?
#
loop_
_entity_poly.entity_id
_entity_poly.type
_entity_poly.pdbx_seq_one_letter_code
_entity_poly.pdbx_strand_id
1 'polypeptide(L)'
;MTASQPPVDLAFRPTSYWDPASAESAILLNVKGDLRRQMIRDFITGQTGHLGELDPELLEAELDDETRNNLGANDPRWLGGEYLPDYLPGEVEIARLVLESTTRDVYSVRARRRTRGIKYRVVDEYDTVFTLTRRSSVRPLRLGELIELIESTAVDGADRTESFTDEFRDAAAEDTESLEESADFIHVESDLYPELARWSAWKAADWIDRRIAVDDVTG
;
A
#
# COMPACT_ATOMS: atom_id res chain seq x y z
N MET A 1 -12.62 12.97 -23.01
CA MET A 1 -11.17 13.12 -23.21
C MET A 1 -10.53 11.75 -22.97
N THR A 2 -9.62 11.28 -23.83
CA THR A 2 -8.87 10.05 -23.55
C THR A 2 -7.98 10.32 -22.34
N ALA A 3 -8.15 9.57 -21.25
CA ALA A 3 -7.27 9.64 -20.09
C ALA A 3 -5.81 9.57 -20.57
N SER A 4 -4.99 10.51 -20.08
CA SER A 4 -3.57 10.50 -20.38
C SER A 4 -2.97 9.17 -19.91
N GLN A 5 -1.94 8.66 -20.56
CA GLN A 5 -1.28 7.45 -20.05
C GLN A 5 -0.42 7.81 -18.83
N PRO A 6 -0.30 6.91 -17.83
CA PRO A 6 0.55 7.17 -16.68
C PRO A 6 2.03 7.28 -17.13
N PRO A 7 2.80 8.22 -16.58
CA PRO A 7 4.18 8.46 -16.97
C PRO A 7 5.15 7.47 -16.28
N VAL A 8 4.91 6.16 -16.42
CA VAL A 8 5.66 5.06 -15.81
C VAL A 8 5.88 3.92 -16.81
N ASP A 9 6.91 3.09 -16.60
CA ASP A 9 7.16 1.88 -17.37
C ASP A 9 6.26 0.73 -16.89
N LEU A 10 5.07 0.64 -17.48
CA LEU A 10 4.11 -0.44 -17.23
C LEU A 10 4.68 -1.84 -17.56
N ALA A 11 5.75 -1.94 -18.35
CA ALA A 11 6.39 -3.19 -18.71
C ALA A 11 7.52 -3.61 -17.75
N PHE A 12 7.92 -2.74 -16.81
CA PHE A 12 8.86 -3.08 -15.75
C PHE A 12 8.39 -4.33 -15.00
N ARG A 13 9.31 -5.26 -14.72
CA ARG A 13 9.04 -6.50 -14.00
C ARG A 13 10.21 -6.80 -13.06
N PRO A 14 9.97 -6.98 -11.75
CA PRO A 14 11.01 -7.42 -10.83
C PRO A 14 11.53 -8.80 -11.24
N THR A 15 12.83 -9.04 -11.07
CA THR A 15 13.42 -10.36 -11.30
C THR A 15 12.86 -11.40 -10.32
N SER A 16 12.64 -10.98 -9.07
CA SER A 16 12.17 -11.81 -7.96
C SER A 16 11.47 -10.93 -6.92
N TYR A 17 10.59 -11.52 -6.11
CA TYR A 17 10.02 -10.88 -4.93
C TYR A 17 10.76 -11.22 -3.63
N TRP A 18 11.65 -12.21 -3.67
CA TRP A 18 12.29 -12.77 -2.46
C TRP A 18 13.76 -12.39 -2.35
N ASP A 19 14.27 -11.61 -3.29
CA ASP A 19 15.65 -11.15 -3.32
C ASP A 19 15.64 -9.63 -3.09
N PRO A 20 15.66 -9.17 -1.83
CA PRO A 20 15.61 -7.74 -1.51
C PRO A 20 16.81 -7.03 -2.13
N ALA A 21 16.56 -5.83 -2.69
CA ALA A 21 17.59 -5.05 -3.38
C ALA A 21 18.64 -4.45 -2.44
N SER A 22 18.33 -4.31 -1.14
CA SER A 22 19.19 -3.74 -0.11
C SER A 22 18.96 -4.39 1.25
N ALA A 23 19.88 -4.15 2.19
CA ALA A 23 19.71 -4.54 3.59
C ALA A 23 18.52 -3.84 4.26
N GLU A 24 18.25 -2.59 3.89
CA GLU A 24 17.08 -1.82 4.33
C GLU A 24 15.78 -2.55 3.92
N SER A 25 15.64 -2.88 2.63
CA SER A 25 14.45 -3.61 2.16
C SER A 25 14.33 -5.00 2.79
N ALA A 26 15.44 -5.64 3.16
CA ALA A 26 15.42 -6.92 3.86
C ALA A 26 14.90 -6.79 5.31
N ILE A 27 15.27 -5.73 6.01
CA ILE A 27 14.81 -5.42 7.37
C ILE A 27 13.31 -5.06 7.34
N LEU A 28 12.90 -4.20 6.41
CA LEU A 28 11.52 -3.71 6.32
C LEU A 28 10.52 -4.75 5.79
N LEU A 29 10.98 -5.85 5.19
CA LEU A 29 10.14 -6.81 4.46
C LEU A 29 8.99 -7.40 5.30
N ASN A 30 9.22 -7.57 6.60
CA ASN A 30 8.26 -8.22 7.51
C ASN A 30 7.65 -7.27 8.55
N VAL A 31 8.12 -6.02 8.63
CA VAL A 31 7.57 -5.02 9.56
C VAL A 31 6.19 -4.61 9.07
N LYS A 32 5.16 -4.87 9.88
CA LYS A 32 3.75 -4.62 9.51
C LYS A 32 3.37 -3.14 9.59
N GLY A 33 3.74 -2.45 10.66
CA GLY A 33 3.37 -1.05 10.92
C GLY A 33 3.96 -0.04 9.94
N ASP A 34 3.13 0.88 9.46
CA ASP A 34 3.49 1.91 8.48
C ASP A 34 4.51 2.91 9.03
N LEU A 35 4.16 3.62 10.10
CA LEU A 35 5.05 4.60 10.74
C LEU A 35 6.30 3.94 11.33
N ARG A 36 6.20 2.67 11.76
CA ARG A 36 7.37 1.91 12.23
C ARG A 36 8.35 1.62 11.10
N ARG A 37 7.86 1.26 9.91
CA ARG A 37 8.71 1.14 8.71
C ARG A 37 9.41 2.45 8.37
N GLN A 38 8.67 3.57 8.42
CA GLN A 38 9.25 4.90 8.19
C GLN A 38 10.34 5.22 9.23
N MET A 39 10.06 5.03 10.51
CA MET A 39 11.02 5.27 11.59
C MET A 39 12.30 4.43 11.41
N ILE A 40 12.18 3.14 11.08
CA ILE A 40 13.33 2.26 10.82
C ILE A 40 14.13 2.75 9.62
N ARG A 41 13.46 3.15 8.53
CA ARG A 41 14.11 3.71 7.34
C ARG A 41 14.86 5.00 7.66
N ASP A 42 14.24 5.93 8.37
CA ASP A 42 14.85 7.21 8.74
C ASP A 42 16.07 7.01 9.65
N PHE A 43 16.02 6.00 10.53
CA PHE A 43 17.15 5.61 11.36
C PHE A 43 18.30 5.01 10.55
N ILE A 44 18.01 4.02 9.68
CA ILE A 44 19.03 3.34 8.85
C ILE A 44 19.71 4.33 7.89
N THR A 45 18.95 5.27 7.33
CA THR A 45 19.45 6.27 6.38
C THR A 45 20.13 7.47 7.06
N GLY A 46 20.07 7.56 8.40
CA GLY A 46 20.64 8.66 9.17
C GLY A 46 19.90 9.99 8.99
N GLN A 47 18.62 9.94 8.59
CA GLN A 47 17.75 11.12 8.49
C GLN A 47 17.28 11.60 9.86
N THR A 48 17.14 10.69 10.81
CA THR A 48 17.11 11.05 12.23
C THR A 48 18.53 11.36 12.69
N GLY A 49 18.72 12.37 13.55
CA GLY A 49 20.01 12.56 14.25
C GLY A 49 20.46 11.30 15.02
N HIS A 50 21.58 11.35 15.75
CA HIS A 50 22.04 10.20 16.55
C HIS A 50 21.03 9.80 17.64
N LEU A 51 20.06 8.96 17.29
CA LEU A 51 19.07 8.34 18.17
C LEU A 51 19.60 7.03 18.76
N GLY A 52 20.81 7.01 19.34
CA GLY A 52 21.34 5.82 19.99
C GLY A 52 21.23 4.52 19.15
N GLU A 53 20.87 3.41 19.80
CA GLU A 53 20.58 2.12 19.16
C GLU A 53 19.05 1.93 19.08
N LEU A 54 18.54 1.40 17.97
CA LEU A 54 17.13 0.98 17.89
C LEU A 54 16.89 -0.22 18.80
N ASP A 55 15.78 -0.21 19.52
CA ASP A 55 15.30 -1.37 20.24
C ASP A 55 15.06 -2.53 19.26
N PRO A 56 15.66 -3.72 19.46
CA PRO A 56 15.42 -4.88 18.61
C PRO A 56 13.95 -5.25 18.46
N GLU A 57 13.12 -4.98 19.47
CA GLU A 57 11.68 -5.25 19.41
C GLU A 57 10.99 -4.46 18.28
N LEU A 58 11.46 -3.25 18.00
CA LEU A 58 10.91 -2.41 16.92
C LEU A 58 11.21 -2.97 15.53
N LEU A 59 12.21 -3.85 15.40
CA LEU A 59 12.57 -4.51 14.15
C LEU A 59 11.79 -5.81 13.90
N GLU A 60 11.08 -6.32 14.91
CA GLU A 60 10.28 -7.53 14.78
C GLU A 60 9.10 -7.33 13.82
N ALA A 61 8.60 -8.42 13.24
CA ALA A 61 7.45 -8.34 12.33
C ALA A 61 6.21 -7.76 13.02
N GLU A 62 6.00 -8.18 14.28
CA GLU A 62 4.86 -7.84 15.11
C GLU A 62 5.34 -7.31 16.46
N LEU A 63 4.71 -6.23 16.93
CA LEU A 63 4.87 -5.73 18.29
C LEU A 63 3.97 -6.50 19.24
N ASP A 64 4.37 -6.59 20.51
CA ASP A 64 3.44 -7.02 21.55
C ASP A 64 2.33 -5.99 21.78
N ASP A 65 1.27 -6.42 22.48
CA ASP A 65 0.10 -5.57 22.72
C ASP A 65 0.43 -4.35 23.60
N GLU A 66 1.39 -4.46 24.52
CA GLU A 66 1.76 -3.36 25.40
C GLU A 66 2.48 -2.25 24.62
N THR A 67 3.51 -2.62 23.86
CA THR A 67 4.28 -1.71 23.00
C THR A 67 3.38 -1.06 21.95
N ARG A 68 2.50 -1.84 21.29
CA ARG A 68 1.55 -1.31 20.29
C ARG A 68 0.59 -0.29 20.91
N ASN A 69 0.00 -0.60 22.08
CA ASN A 69 -0.91 0.31 22.79
C ASN A 69 -0.20 1.59 23.25
N ASN A 70 1.04 1.47 23.72
CA ASN A 70 1.84 2.62 24.13
C ASN A 70 2.14 3.56 22.96
N LEU A 71 2.47 3.02 21.78
CA LEU A 71 2.67 3.84 20.58
C LEU A 71 1.36 4.52 20.14
N GLY A 72 0.25 3.78 20.08
CA GLY A 72 -1.06 4.32 19.70
C GLY A 72 -1.61 5.37 20.66
N ALA A 73 -1.27 5.29 21.95
CA ALA A 73 -1.65 6.30 22.94
C ALA A 73 -0.95 7.65 22.73
N ASN A 74 0.23 7.66 22.09
CA ASN A 74 0.94 8.89 21.74
C ASN A 74 0.35 9.54 20.48
N ASP A 75 0.09 8.75 19.45
CA ASP A 75 -0.56 9.18 18.21
C ASP A 75 -1.25 7.97 17.56
N PRO A 76 -2.57 8.01 17.28
CA PRO A 76 -3.30 6.87 16.73
C PRO A 76 -2.76 6.38 15.38
N ARG A 77 -2.04 7.23 14.65
CA ARG A 77 -1.41 6.89 13.37
C ARG A 77 -0.35 5.80 13.48
N TRP A 78 0.19 5.54 14.69
CA TRP A 78 1.10 4.42 14.93
C TRP A 78 0.43 3.05 14.85
N LEU A 79 -0.90 2.99 14.88
CA LEU A 79 -1.65 1.74 14.78
C LEU A 79 -1.72 1.21 13.35
N GLY A 80 -1.57 2.08 12.36
CA GLY A 80 -1.64 1.75 10.94
C GLY A 80 -0.66 0.65 10.55
N GLY A 81 -1.22 -0.44 10.06
CA GLY A 81 -0.54 -1.66 9.64
C GLY A 81 -0.21 -2.63 10.77
N GLU A 82 -0.25 -2.23 12.05
CA GLU A 82 0.15 -3.11 13.16
C GLU A 82 -0.83 -4.27 13.39
N TYR A 83 -2.09 -4.10 12.96
CA TYR A 83 -3.13 -5.12 13.02
C TYR A 83 -3.23 -5.99 11.75
N LEU A 84 -2.36 -5.80 10.76
CA LEU A 84 -2.32 -6.67 9.59
C LEU A 84 -2.10 -8.13 10.02
N PRO A 85 -2.72 -9.10 9.34
CA PRO A 85 -2.54 -10.51 9.65
C PRO A 85 -1.10 -10.94 9.38
N ASP A 86 -0.65 -12.00 10.04
CA ASP A 86 0.70 -12.52 9.87
C ASP A 86 1.01 -12.97 8.45
N TYR A 87 2.29 -12.90 8.11
CA TYR A 87 2.80 -13.46 6.87
C TYR A 87 2.70 -14.99 6.89
N LEU A 88 2.14 -15.54 5.83
CA LEU A 88 2.17 -16.97 5.65
C LEU A 88 3.59 -17.43 5.27
N PRO A 89 3.98 -18.70 5.50
CA PRO A 89 5.31 -19.17 5.11
C PRO A 89 5.63 -18.93 3.62
N GLY A 90 6.70 -18.17 3.37
CA GLY A 90 7.16 -17.78 2.03
C GLY A 90 6.34 -16.69 1.34
N GLU A 91 5.54 -15.95 2.12
CA GLU A 91 4.80 -14.76 1.68
C GLU A 91 5.63 -13.49 1.93
N VAL A 92 5.47 -12.51 1.05
CA VAL A 92 6.09 -11.18 1.15
C VAL A 92 5.07 -10.12 0.71
N GLU A 93 5.16 -8.92 1.26
CA GLU A 93 4.43 -7.75 0.76
C GLU A 93 5.09 -7.28 -0.55
N ILE A 94 4.27 -6.99 -1.57
CA ILE A 94 4.73 -6.51 -2.87
C ILE A 94 4.22 -5.11 -3.22
N ALA A 95 3.17 -4.66 -2.54
CA ALA A 95 2.69 -3.29 -2.58
C ALA A 95 1.87 -3.00 -1.32
N ARG A 96 1.84 -1.75 -0.93
CA ARG A 96 1.12 -1.23 0.23
C ARG A 96 0.25 -0.07 -0.21
N LEU A 97 -0.97 -0.02 0.29
CA LEU A 97 -1.84 1.13 0.19
C LEU A 97 -2.03 1.66 1.61
N VAL A 98 -1.81 2.95 1.80
CA VAL A 98 -1.94 3.62 3.10
C VAL A 98 -3.00 4.70 2.96
N LEU A 99 -3.97 4.68 3.86
CA LEU A 99 -4.97 5.74 3.96
C LEU A 99 -4.46 6.86 4.86
N GLU A 100 -4.71 8.11 4.51
CA GLU A 100 -4.55 9.27 5.39
C GLU A 100 -5.76 9.41 6.35
N SER A 101 -6.13 8.28 6.98
CA SER A 101 -7.15 8.21 8.02
C SER A 101 -6.56 8.47 9.41
N THR A 102 -7.43 8.62 10.43
CA THR A 102 -7.01 8.80 11.83
C THR A 102 -6.02 7.74 12.31
N THR A 103 -6.23 6.49 11.90
CA THR A 103 -5.41 5.32 12.30
C THR A 103 -4.37 4.94 11.25
N ARG A 104 -4.36 5.59 10.08
CA ARG A 104 -3.54 5.24 8.91
C ARG A 104 -3.73 3.80 8.43
N ASP A 105 -4.99 3.42 8.21
CA ASP A 105 -5.34 2.05 7.82
C ASP A 105 -4.54 1.59 6.60
N VAL A 106 -4.04 0.36 6.67
CA VAL A 106 -3.17 -0.22 5.64
C VAL A 106 -3.84 -1.39 4.93
N TYR A 107 -3.70 -1.42 3.61
CA TYR A 107 -3.96 -2.59 2.78
C TYR A 107 -2.64 -3.12 2.23
N SER A 108 -2.40 -4.41 2.39
CA SER A 108 -1.18 -5.10 1.98
C SER A 108 -1.46 -6.05 0.83
N VAL A 109 -0.83 -5.81 -0.32
CA VAL A 109 -0.82 -6.74 -1.46
C VAL A 109 0.33 -7.71 -1.26
N ARG A 110 0.03 -8.99 -1.11
CA ARG A 110 1.01 -10.02 -0.76
C ARG A 110 1.18 -11.07 -1.85
N ALA A 111 2.42 -11.50 -2.04
CA ALA A 111 2.79 -12.58 -2.94
C ALA A 111 3.36 -13.77 -2.16
N ARG A 112 2.84 -14.97 -2.44
CA ARG A 112 3.30 -16.20 -1.79
C ARG A 112 3.84 -17.20 -2.79
N ARG A 113 5.06 -17.69 -2.54
CA ARG A 113 5.68 -18.71 -3.39
C ARG A 113 4.95 -20.05 -3.26
N ARG A 114 4.74 -20.71 -4.39
CA ARG A 114 4.15 -22.05 -4.52
C ARG A 114 4.93 -22.87 -5.52
N THR A 115 4.77 -24.19 -5.44
CA THR A 115 5.41 -25.15 -6.37
C THR A 115 5.13 -24.83 -7.84
N ARG A 116 3.95 -24.25 -8.15
CA ARG A 116 3.51 -23.92 -9.52
C ARG A 116 3.48 -22.42 -9.84
N GLY A 117 4.17 -21.59 -9.07
CA GLY A 117 4.25 -20.15 -9.31
C GLY A 117 3.99 -19.31 -8.06
N ILE A 118 3.30 -18.19 -8.25
CA ILE A 118 3.09 -17.16 -7.25
C ILE A 118 1.59 -16.99 -7.05
N LYS A 119 1.13 -17.00 -5.79
CA LYS A 119 -0.24 -16.69 -5.41
C LYS A 119 -0.31 -15.28 -4.83
N TYR A 120 -1.41 -14.59 -5.10
CA TYR A 120 -1.64 -13.24 -4.60
C TYR A 120 -2.82 -13.22 -3.64
N ARG A 121 -2.73 -12.36 -2.62
CA ARG A 121 -3.86 -11.93 -1.80
C ARG A 121 -3.73 -10.46 -1.44
N VAL A 122 -4.84 -9.81 -1.16
CA VAL A 122 -4.90 -8.51 -0.49
C VAL A 122 -5.43 -8.78 0.92
N VAL A 123 -4.90 -8.07 1.90
CA VAL A 123 -5.36 -8.09 3.28
C VAL A 123 -5.38 -6.67 3.83
N ASP A 124 -6.23 -6.44 4.81
CA ASP A 124 -6.30 -5.23 5.61
C ASP A 124 -6.22 -5.58 7.10
N GLU A 125 -6.49 -4.60 7.96
CA GLU A 125 -6.50 -4.74 9.42
C GLU A 125 -7.81 -5.31 9.99
N TYR A 126 -8.81 -5.53 9.14
CA TYR A 126 -10.19 -5.86 9.55
C TYR A 126 -10.63 -7.28 9.14
N ASP A 127 -9.67 -8.14 8.77
CA ASP A 127 -9.92 -9.49 8.26
C ASP A 127 -10.88 -9.52 7.04
N THR A 128 -10.89 -8.45 6.24
CA THR A 128 -11.73 -8.37 5.05
C THR A 128 -11.31 -9.43 4.02
N VAL A 129 -12.30 -10.13 3.47
CA VAL A 129 -12.06 -11.11 2.41
C VAL A 129 -12.13 -10.42 1.05
N PHE A 130 -11.01 -10.39 0.34
CA PHE A 130 -10.92 -9.78 -0.98
C PHE A 130 -10.92 -10.79 -2.14
N THR A 131 -11.49 -10.40 -3.27
CA THR A 131 -11.47 -11.11 -4.54
C THR A 131 -10.62 -10.38 -5.57
N LEU A 132 -9.76 -11.13 -6.25
CA LEU A 132 -8.82 -10.61 -7.25
C LEU A 132 -9.13 -11.19 -8.63
N THR A 133 -9.07 -10.37 -9.69
CA THR A 133 -9.13 -10.84 -11.09
C THR A 133 -8.01 -11.84 -11.38
N ARG A 134 -6.82 -11.60 -10.83
CA ARG A 134 -5.64 -12.41 -11.04
C ARG A 134 -5.09 -12.97 -9.74
N ARG A 135 -5.44 -14.23 -9.46
CA ARG A 135 -5.03 -14.91 -8.21
C ARG A 135 -3.63 -15.52 -8.25
N SER A 136 -3.02 -15.64 -9.43
CA SER A 136 -1.66 -16.20 -9.56
C SER A 136 -0.95 -15.86 -10.86
N SER A 137 0.35 -16.10 -10.88
CA SER A 137 1.21 -16.02 -12.05
C SER A 137 2.37 -17.03 -11.94
N VAL A 138 3.16 -17.20 -13.01
CA VAL A 138 4.40 -18.01 -12.98
C VAL A 138 5.63 -17.16 -12.67
N ARG A 139 5.58 -15.85 -12.91
CA ARG A 139 6.67 -14.88 -12.72
C ARG A 139 6.11 -13.63 -12.02
N PRO A 140 6.94 -12.85 -11.29
CA PRO A 140 6.54 -11.56 -10.72
C PRO A 140 5.76 -10.71 -11.72
N LEU A 141 4.67 -10.06 -11.31
CA LEU A 141 3.85 -9.21 -12.18
C LEU A 141 4.68 -8.07 -12.80
N ARG A 142 4.33 -7.65 -14.00
CA ARG A 142 4.70 -6.32 -14.50
C ARG A 142 4.04 -5.24 -13.66
N LEU A 143 4.58 -4.03 -13.67
CA LEU A 143 3.97 -2.88 -13.00
C LEU A 143 2.50 -2.70 -13.42
N GLY A 144 2.20 -2.72 -14.72
CA GLY A 144 0.82 -2.63 -15.19
C GLY A 144 -0.07 -3.80 -14.74
N GLU A 145 0.47 -5.00 -14.61
CA GLU A 145 -0.27 -6.17 -14.11
C GLU A 145 -0.53 -6.08 -12.59
N LEU A 146 0.36 -5.43 -11.83
CA LEU A 146 0.16 -5.14 -10.41
C LEU A 146 -0.87 -4.03 -10.21
N ILE A 147 -0.80 -2.96 -10.99
CA ILE A 147 -1.80 -1.89 -10.99
C ILE A 147 -3.19 -2.46 -11.29
N GLU A 148 -3.32 -3.27 -12.33
CA GLU A 148 -4.58 -3.94 -12.66
C GLU A 148 -5.07 -4.84 -11.51
N LEU A 149 -4.16 -5.56 -10.84
CA LEU A 149 -4.50 -6.36 -9.67
C LEU A 149 -5.09 -5.50 -8.54
N ILE A 150 -4.45 -4.37 -8.23
CA ILE A 150 -4.87 -3.43 -7.18
C ILE A 150 -6.21 -2.82 -7.53
N GLU A 151 -6.30 -2.17 -8.68
CA GLU A 151 -7.49 -1.41 -9.12
C GLU A 151 -8.72 -2.29 -9.31
N SER A 152 -8.53 -3.58 -9.54
CA SER A 152 -9.61 -4.57 -9.66
C SER A 152 -9.83 -5.41 -8.40
N THR A 153 -9.28 -5.00 -7.26
CA THR A 153 -9.62 -5.60 -5.97
C THR A 153 -11.09 -5.31 -5.64
N ALA A 154 -11.79 -6.28 -5.07
CA ALA A 154 -13.16 -6.11 -4.60
C ALA A 154 -13.39 -6.92 -3.33
N VAL A 155 -14.27 -6.45 -2.44
CA VAL A 155 -14.70 -7.22 -1.27
C VAL A 155 -15.53 -8.43 -1.72
N ASP A 156 -15.33 -9.59 -1.09
CA ASP A 156 -16.07 -10.80 -1.41
C ASP A 156 -17.57 -10.62 -1.13
N GLY A 157 -18.39 -10.91 -2.13
CA GLY A 157 -19.84 -10.67 -2.08
C GLY A 157 -20.29 -9.24 -2.39
N ALA A 158 -19.38 -8.29 -2.59
CA ALA A 158 -19.69 -6.94 -3.06
C ALA A 158 -19.58 -6.82 -4.58
N ASP A 159 -20.30 -5.85 -5.15
CA ASP A 159 -20.09 -5.46 -6.54
C ASP A 159 -18.72 -4.81 -6.71
N ARG A 160 -18.08 -5.10 -7.84
CA ARG A 160 -16.76 -4.57 -8.14
C ARG A 160 -16.87 -3.11 -8.60
N THR A 161 -16.12 -2.23 -7.96
CA THR A 161 -15.99 -0.83 -8.37
C THR A 161 -15.11 -0.70 -9.61
N GLU A 162 -15.20 0.46 -10.29
CA GLU A 162 -14.38 0.72 -11.48
C GLU A 162 -12.89 0.88 -11.13
N SER A 163 -12.60 1.42 -9.95
CA SER A 163 -11.25 1.64 -9.43
C SER A 163 -11.27 1.55 -7.91
N PHE A 164 -10.55 0.54 -7.39
CA PHE A 164 -10.42 0.32 -5.94
C PHE A 164 -9.82 1.53 -5.21
N THR A 165 -8.83 2.22 -5.78
CA THR A 165 -8.24 3.40 -5.11
C THR A 165 -9.14 4.64 -5.21
N ASP A 166 -9.89 4.82 -6.30
CA ASP A 166 -10.81 5.96 -6.43
C ASP A 166 -11.99 5.85 -5.48
N GLU A 167 -12.42 4.63 -5.09
CA GLU A 167 -13.47 4.44 -4.06
C GLU A 167 -13.13 5.14 -2.74
N PHE A 168 -11.86 5.08 -2.31
CA PHE A 168 -11.42 5.78 -1.10
C PHE A 168 -11.39 7.30 -1.28
N ARG A 169 -11.00 7.79 -2.45
CA ARG A 169 -11.00 9.24 -2.76
C ARG A 169 -12.43 9.78 -2.84
N ASP A 170 -13.32 9.02 -3.46
CA ASP A 170 -14.73 9.34 -3.60
C ASP A 170 -15.39 9.40 -2.22
N ALA A 171 -15.12 8.43 -1.34
CA ALA A 171 -15.59 8.44 0.04
C ALA A 171 -15.03 9.64 0.83
N ALA A 172 -13.74 9.95 0.70
CA ALA A 172 -13.14 11.11 1.37
C ALA A 172 -13.77 12.43 0.91
N ALA A 173 -14.11 12.56 -0.38
CA ALA A 173 -14.76 13.73 -0.95
C ALA A 173 -16.21 13.94 -0.46
N GLU A 174 -16.83 12.96 0.21
CA GLU A 174 -18.10 13.16 0.90
C GLU A 174 -17.93 13.93 2.22
N ASP A 175 -16.73 13.87 2.82
CA ASP A 175 -16.41 14.45 4.12
C ASP A 175 -15.61 15.76 4.05
N THR A 176 -15.02 16.10 2.90
CA THR A 176 -14.29 17.36 2.68
C THR A 176 -14.62 18.00 1.32
N GLU A 177 -14.56 19.33 1.25
CA GLU A 177 -14.68 20.08 0.00
C GLU A 177 -13.35 20.19 -0.77
N SER A 178 -12.21 19.79 -0.17
CA SER A 178 -10.91 19.81 -0.85
C SER A 178 -10.72 18.55 -1.69
N LEU A 179 -10.66 18.74 -3.01
CA LEU A 179 -10.31 17.67 -3.96
C LEU A 179 -8.88 17.19 -3.75
N GLU A 180 -7.95 18.09 -3.37
CA GLU A 180 -6.57 17.73 -3.07
C GLU A 180 -6.48 16.81 -1.84
N GLU A 181 -7.14 17.16 -0.73
CA GLU A 181 -7.18 16.31 0.48
C GLU A 181 -7.80 14.94 0.17
N SER A 182 -8.89 14.92 -0.62
CA SER A 182 -9.54 13.68 -1.05
C SER A 182 -8.65 12.82 -1.95
N ALA A 183 -7.91 13.46 -2.86
CA ALA A 183 -7.03 12.75 -3.79
C ALA A 183 -5.79 12.15 -3.10
N ASP A 184 -5.27 12.89 -2.12
CA ASP A 184 -4.15 12.48 -1.25
C ASP A 184 -4.58 11.53 -0.12
N PHE A 185 -5.89 11.26 0.03
CA PHE A 185 -6.39 10.35 1.06
C PHE A 185 -5.82 8.93 0.96
N ILE A 186 -5.34 8.51 -0.21
CA ILE A 186 -4.74 7.19 -0.40
C ILE A 186 -3.47 7.26 -1.25
N HIS A 187 -2.43 6.62 -0.75
CA HIS A 187 -1.15 6.47 -1.42
C HIS A 187 -0.78 4.99 -1.60
N VAL A 188 -0.20 4.66 -2.76
CA VAL A 188 0.23 3.30 -3.09
C VAL A 188 1.72 3.26 -3.35
N GLU A 189 2.44 2.38 -2.65
CA GLU A 189 3.90 2.28 -2.74
C GLU A 189 4.42 0.84 -2.74
N SER A 190 5.69 0.68 -3.11
CA SER A 190 6.38 -0.61 -3.13
C SER A 190 7.90 -0.43 -3.22
N ASP A 191 8.63 -1.17 -2.37
CA ASP A 191 10.09 -1.30 -2.47
C ASP A 191 10.52 -2.13 -3.71
N LEU A 192 9.61 -2.96 -4.25
CA LEU A 192 9.87 -3.86 -5.38
C LEU A 192 9.49 -3.25 -6.74
N TYR A 193 8.63 -2.23 -6.73
CA TYR A 193 8.15 -1.51 -7.92
C TYR A 193 8.42 -0.02 -7.77
N PRO A 194 9.63 0.47 -8.13
CA PRO A 194 10.07 1.84 -7.83
C PRO A 194 9.19 2.96 -8.38
N GLU A 195 8.45 2.71 -9.47
CA GLU A 195 7.57 3.70 -10.08
C GLU A 195 6.10 3.59 -9.61
N LEU A 196 5.77 2.71 -8.67
CA LEU A 196 4.39 2.56 -8.18
C LEU A 196 3.90 3.81 -7.45
N ALA A 197 4.73 4.42 -6.60
CA ALA A 197 4.40 5.70 -5.95
C ALA A 197 4.17 6.83 -6.97
N ARG A 198 4.98 6.86 -8.03
CA ARG A 198 4.80 7.82 -9.13
C ARG A 198 3.49 7.60 -9.87
N TRP A 199 3.09 6.35 -10.09
CA TRP A 199 1.77 6.03 -10.63
C TRP A 199 0.65 6.49 -9.69
N SER A 200 0.78 6.26 -8.39
CA SER A 200 -0.21 6.69 -7.39
C SER A 200 -0.43 8.21 -7.43
N ALA A 201 0.65 8.99 -7.46
CA ALA A 201 0.56 10.45 -7.56
C ALA A 201 -0.08 10.91 -8.89
N TRP A 202 0.25 10.25 -10.00
CA TRP A 202 -0.41 10.53 -11.28
C TRP A 202 -1.91 10.21 -11.24
N LYS A 203 -2.30 9.10 -10.61
CA LYS A 203 -3.69 8.66 -10.49
C LYS A 203 -4.52 9.63 -9.63
N ALA A 204 -3.93 10.17 -8.56
CA ALA A 204 -4.53 11.22 -7.74
C ALA A 204 -4.80 12.50 -8.56
N ALA A 205 -3.82 12.97 -9.34
CA ALA A 205 -3.99 14.13 -10.22
C ALA A 205 -5.06 13.90 -11.31
N ASP A 206 -5.06 12.71 -11.94
CA ASP A 206 -6.10 12.34 -12.93
C ASP A 206 -7.50 12.31 -12.32
N TRP A 207 -7.64 11.87 -11.06
CA TRP A 207 -8.91 11.89 -10.34
C TRP A 207 -9.43 13.33 -10.15
N ILE A 208 -8.57 14.27 -9.74
CA ILE A 208 -8.93 15.70 -9.61
C ILE A 208 -9.39 16.26 -10.96
N ASP A 209 -8.60 16.05 -12.02
CA ASP A 209 -8.91 16.55 -13.37
C ASP A 209 -10.27 16.03 -13.86
N ARG A 210 -10.59 14.75 -13.58
CA ARG A 210 -11.88 14.15 -13.93
C ARG A 210 -13.04 14.75 -13.14
N ARG A 211 -12.85 15.07 -11.85
CA ARG A 211 -13.90 15.70 -11.03
C ARG A 211 -14.21 17.12 -11.47
N ILE A 212 -13.18 17.94 -11.69
CA ILE A 212 -13.35 19.31 -12.21
C ILE A 212 -14.09 19.29 -13.55
N ALA A 213 -13.72 18.37 -14.45
CA ALA A 213 -14.38 18.27 -15.76
C ALA A 213 -15.86 17.85 -15.68
N VAL A 214 -16.28 17.13 -14.63
CA VAL A 214 -17.69 16.78 -14.40
C VAL A 214 -18.46 17.99 -13.89
N ASP A 215 -17.89 18.73 -12.92
CA ASP A 215 -18.52 19.93 -12.35
C ASP A 215 -18.75 21.00 -13.43
N ASP A 216 -17.76 21.23 -14.30
CA ASP A 216 -17.85 22.16 -15.44
C ASP A 216 -18.94 21.78 -16.47
N VAL A 217 -19.31 20.49 -16.55
CA VAL A 217 -20.37 20.01 -17.46
C VAL A 217 -21.76 20.10 -16.81
N THR A 218 -21.81 20.07 -15.48
CA THR A 218 -23.07 20.07 -14.71
C THR A 218 -23.47 21.43 -14.13
N GLY A 219 -22.57 22.42 -14.12
CA GLY A 219 -22.82 23.82 -13.77
C GLY A 219 -23.33 24.68 -14.92
#